data_AF-A0A960IXY3-F1
#
_entry.id   AF-A0A960IXY3-F1
#
_cell.length_a   1.000
_cell.length_b   1.000
_cell.length_c   1.000
_cell.angle_alpha   90.00
_cell.angle_beta   90.00
_cell.angle_gamma   90.00
#
_symmetry.space_group_name_H-M   'P 1'
#
loop_
_entity.id
_entity.type
_entity.pdbx_description
1 polymer ?
#
loop_
_entity_poly.entity_id
_entity_poly.type
_entity_poly.pdbx_seq_one_letter_code
_entity_poly.pdbx_strand_id
1 'polypeptide(L)'
;MRYRPEIDGLRALAVVAVVAYHAGVPGFGGGFVGVDVFFVLSGFLITGLLADEVRRSGRVSLAGFYGRRARRLLPVAALVTAATVAVGWWVLAPLDRRDLAADALATSTFTVNLRLAAQQADYLRADL
;
A
#
# COMPACT_ATOMS: atom_id res chain seq x y z
N MET A 1 13.83 20.16 -0.42
CA MET A 1 14.29 19.12 -1.34
C MET A 1 13.67 19.37 -2.69
N ARG A 2 14.50 19.41 -3.71
CA ARG A 2 14.05 19.47 -5.11
C ARG A 2 13.36 18.15 -5.46
N TYR A 3 12.30 18.23 -6.26
CA TYR A 3 11.60 17.03 -6.76
C TYR A 3 12.58 16.11 -7.49
N ARG A 4 12.56 14.81 -7.16
CA ARG A 4 13.48 13.78 -7.66
C ARG A 4 12.67 12.69 -8.36
N PRO A 5 12.38 12.84 -9.67
CA PRO A 5 11.51 11.90 -10.40
C PRO A 5 12.08 10.47 -10.42
N GLU A 6 13.39 10.34 -10.35
CA GLU A 6 14.10 9.05 -10.34
C GLU A 6 13.72 8.19 -9.12
N ILE A 7 13.53 8.80 -7.95
CA ILE A 7 13.12 8.11 -6.72
C ILE A 7 11.67 7.63 -6.83
N ASP A 8 10.80 8.44 -7.43
CA ASP A 8 9.41 8.06 -7.67
C ASP A 8 9.32 6.93 -8.70
N GLY A 9 10.16 6.94 -9.75
CA GLY A 9 10.27 5.86 -10.72
C GLY A 9 10.70 4.54 -10.07
N LEU A 10 11.72 4.58 -9.19
CA LEU A 10 12.16 3.40 -8.48
C LEU A 10 11.09 2.84 -7.52
N ARG A 11 10.34 3.72 -6.86
CA ARG A 11 9.17 3.32 -6.05
C ARG A 11 8.07 2.68 -6.90
N ALA A 12 7.81 3.20 -8.10
CA ALA A 12 6.83 2.60 -9.01
C ALA A 12 7.27 1.20 -9.45
N LEU A 13 8.54 1.04 -9.84
CA LEU A 13 9.10 -0.26 -10.20
C LEU A 13 9.01 -1.27 -9.05
N ALA A 14 9.31 -0.82 -7.83
CA ALA A 14 9.20 -1.64 -6.64
C ALA A 14 7.76 -2.15 -6.43
N VAL A 15 6.75 -1.28 -6.52
CA VAL A 15 5.33 -1.67 -6.41
C VAL A 15 4.93 -2.64 -7.54
N VAL A 16 5.37 -2.40 -8.77
CA VAL A 16 5.09 -3.31 -9.90
C VAL A 16 5.65 -4.70 -9.63
N ALA A 17 6.87 -4.80 -9.11
CA ALA A 17 7.45 -6.09 -8.74
C ALA A 17 6.65 -6.80 -7.64
N VAL A 18 6.15 -6.07 -6.62
CA VAL A 18 5.29 -6.64 -5.58
C VAL A 18 3.98 -7.18 -6.17
N VAL A 19 3.33 -6.41 -7.05
CA VAL A 19 2.07 -6.82 -7.69
C VAL A 19 2.29 -8.02 -8.62
N ALA A 20 3.35 -8.03 -9.42
CA ALA A 20 3.68 -9.13 -10.32
C ALA A 20 3.97 -10.43 -9.56
N TYR A 21 4.65 -10.34 -8.41
CA TYR A 21 4.84 -11.48 -7.50
C TYR A 21 3.50 -12.05 -7.01
N HIS A 22 2.58 -11.21 -6.52
CA HIS A 22 1.28 -11.66 -6.03
C HIS A 22 0.35 -12.16 -7.15
N ALA A 23 0.52 -11.67 -8.38
CA ALA A 23 -0.21 -12.12 -9.55
C ALA A 23 0.34 -13.44 -10.15
N GLY A 24 1.42 -13.99 -9.59
CA GLY A 24 2.02 -15.25 -10.06
C GLY A 24 2.75 -15.14 -11.41
N VAL A 25 3.24 -13.95 -11.77
CA VAL A 25 3.94 -13.74 -13.04
C VAL A 25 5.30 -14.48 -13.02
N PRO A 26 5.59 -15.36 -14.00
CA PRO A 26 6.86 -16.08 -14.06
C PRO A 26 8.07 -15.14 -14.08
N GLY A 27 9.13 -15.49 -13.34
CA GLY A 27 10.35 -14.70 -13.25
C GLY A 27 10.34 -13.59 -12.19
N PHE A 28 9.18 -13.26 -11.59
CA PHE A 28 9.09 -12.30 -10.49
C PHE A 28 9.18 -12.99 -9.12
N GLY A 29 10.28 -13.69 -8.86
CA GLY A 29 10.59 -14.19 -7.51
C GLY A 29 11.04 -13.06 -6.58
N GLY A 30 10.65 -13.12 -5.29
CA GLY A 30 11.19 -12.21 -4.27
C GLY A 30 10.50 -10.85 -4.14
N GLY A 31 9.16 -10.82 -4.20
CA GLY A 31 8.38 -9.58 -4.01
C GLY A 31 8.69 -8.80 -2.71
N PHE A 32 9.23 -9.46 -1.68
CA PHE A 32 9.68 -8.82 -0.44
C PHE A 32 10.75 -7.73 -0.67
N VAL A 33 11.63 -7.90 -1.65
CA VAL A 33 12.65 -6.88 -2.01
C VAL A 33 11.97 -5.60 -2.49
N GLY A 34 10.89 -5.73 -3.28
CA GLY A 34 10.09 -4.59 -3.71
C GLY A 34 9.48 -3.83 -2.53
N VAL A 35 8.99 -4.56 -1.53
CA VAL A 35 8.44 -3.98 -0.30
C VAL A 35 9.52 -3.19 0.46
N ASP A 36 10.70 -3.79 0.66
CA ASP A 36 11.82 -3.16 1.37
C ASP A 36 12.29 -1.89 0.68
N VAL A 37 12.53 -1.95 -0.64
CA VAL A 37 12.96 -0.80 -1.44
C VAL A 37 11.92 0.32 -1.37
N PHE A 38 10.63 -0.01 -1.52
CA PHE A 38 9.56 0.99 -1.47
C PHE A 38 9.52 1.70 -0.11
N PHE A 39 9.64 0.97 1.00
CA PHE A 39 9.61 1.56 2.34
C PHE A 39 10.85 2.40 2.65
N VAL A 40 12.04 1.92 2.29
CA VAL A 40 13.29 2.70 2.48
C VAL A 40 13.22 4.03 1.75
N LEU A 41 12.83 4.02 0.46
CA LEU A 41 12.72 5.25 -0.33
C LEU A 41 11.63 6.18 0.19
N SER A 42 10.50 5.62 0.64
CA SER A 42 9.42 6.40 1.23
C SER A 42 9.85 7.05 2.54
N GLY A 43 10.60 6.34 3.39
CA GLY A 43 11.18 6.86 4.62
C GLY A 43 12.15 7.99 4.36
N PHE A 44 13.09 7.81 3.42
CA PHE A 44 14.02 8.85 2.99
C PHE A 44 13.28 10.13 2.54
N LEU A 45 12.26 9.99 1.68
CA LEU A 45 11.50 11.13 1.17
C LEU A 45 10.70 11.83 2.27
N ILE A 46 9.99 11.07 3.11
CA ILE A 46 9.18 11.63 4.20
C ILE A 46 10.07 12.39 5.17
N THR A 47 11.16 11.77 5.63
CA THR A 47 12.10 12.40 6.56
C THR A 47 12.72 13.66 5.95
N GLY A 48 13.10 13.63 4.67
CA GLY A 48 13.59 14.81 3.96
C GLY A 48 12.57 15.95 3.92
N LEU A 49 11.31 15.65 3.60
CA LEU A 49 10.22 16.63 3.58
C LEU A 49 9.98 17.25 4.96
N LEU A 50 9.98 16.43 6.02
CA LEU A 50 9.80 16.89 7.40
C LEU A 50 10.99 17.76 7.85
N ALA A 51 12.22 17.36 7.56
CA ALA A 51 13.42 18.13 7.87
C ALA A 51 13.43 19.49 7.14
N ASP A 52 12.98 19.53 5.88
CA ASP A 52 12.81 20.78 5.13
C ASP A 52 11.71 21.68 5.69
N GLU A 53 10.64 21.09 6.24
CA GLU A 53 9.58 21.86 6.90
C GLU A 53 10.12 22.51 8.18
N VAL A 54 10.79 21.72 9.03
CA VAL A 54 11.44 22.22 10.26
C VAL A 54 12.43 23.34 9.95
N ARG A 55 13.28 23.18 8.93
CA ARG A 55 14.24 24.23 8.53
C ARG A 55 13.58 25.54 8.11
N ARG A 56 12.35 25.50 7.59
CA ARG A 56 11.64 26.68 7.06
C ARG A 56 10.73 27.35 8.09
N SER A 57 10.04 26.56 8.92
CA SER A 57 9.00 27.05 9.84
C SER A 57 9.33 26.85 11.33
N GLY A 58 10.43 26.17 11.63
CA GLY A 58 10.83 25.78 12.99
C GLY A 58 9.99 24.67 13.61
N ARG A 59 9.00 24.12 12.90
CA ARG A 59 8.06 23.11 13.43
C ARG A 59 7.49 22.21 12.34
N VAL A 60 7.01 21.02 12.72
CA VAL A 60 6.29 20.12 11.82
C VAL A 60 4.78 20.29 12.00
N SER A 61 4.06 20.54 10.90
CA SER A 61 2.60 20.44 10.89
C SER A 61 2.17 19.03 10.47
N LEU A 62 1.85 18.19 11.46
CA LEU A 62 1.33 16.84 11.18
C LEU A 62 0.01 16.89 10.41
N ALA A 63 -0.90 17.79 10.78
CA ALA A 63 -2.16 17.99 10.06
C ALA A 63 -1.93 18.39 8.59
N GLY A 64 -0.97 19.29 8.33
CA GLY A 64 -0.59 19.67 6.97
C GLY A 64 0.04 18.51 6.19
N PHE A 65 0.93 17.74 6.84
CA PHE A 65 1.57 16.57 6.25
C PHE A 65 0.55 15.50 5.85
N TYR A 66 -0.29 15.07 6.79
CA TYR A 66 -1.32 14.06 6.54
C TYR A 66 -2.41 14.57 5.59
N GLY A 67 -2.80 15.85 5.67
CA GLY A 67 -3.80 16.43 4.77
C GLY A 67 -3.35 16.47 3.30
N ARG A 68 -2.07 16.77 3.03
CA ARG A 68 -1.50 16.65 1.67
C ARG A 68 -1.48 15.21 1.19
N ARG A 69 -1.13 14.28 2.09
CA ARG A 69 -1.03 12.86 1.78
C ARG A 69 -2.42 12.26 1.51
N ALA A 70 -3.42 12.61 2.31
CA ALA A 70 -4.80 12.18 2.15
C ALA A 70 -5.39 12.60 0.79
N ARG A 71 -5.25 13.89 0.41
CA ARG A 71 -5.72 14.39 -0.89
C ARG A 71 -5.06 13.72 -2.10
N ARG A 72 -3.86 13.17 -1.93
CA ARG A 72 -3.13 12.45 -2.98
C ARG A 72 -3.43 10.96 -3.00
N LEU A 73 -3.58 10.31 -1.85
CA LEU A 73 -3.70 8.85 -1.75
C LEU A 73 -5.15 8.35 -1.70
N LEU A 74 -6.04 9.05 -0.99
CA LEU A 74 -7.43 8.61 -0.82
C LEU A 74 -8.21 8.47 -2.14
N PRO A 75 -8.10 9.39 -3.12
CA PRO A 75 -8.84 9.25 -4.38
C PRO A 75 -8.43 7.99 -5.14
N VAL A 76 -7.13 7.71 -5.20
CA VAL A 76 -6.60 6.53 -5.90
C VAL A 76 -6.95 5.25 -5.14
N ALA A 77 -6.82 5.25 -3.81
CA ALA A 77 -7.20 4.10 -2.98
C ALA A 77 -8.69 3.77 -3.12
N ALA A 78 -9.56 4.77 -3.05
CA ALA A 78 -11.00 4.59 -3.23
C ALA A 78 -11.34 4.05 -4.62
N LEU A 79 -10.71 4.61 -5.67
CA LEU A 79 -10.92 4.16 -7.05
C LEU A 79 -10.49 2.70 -7.23
N VAL A 80 -9.28 2.34 -6.80
CA VAL A 80 -8.76 0.97 -6.94
C VAL A 80 -9.59 0.00 -6.12
N THR A 81 -9.95 0.31 -4.88
CA THR A 81 -10.81 -0.54 -4.05
C THR A 81 -12.19 -0.73 -4.69
N ALA A 82 -12.82 0.34 -5.18
CA ALA A 82 -14.12 0.25 -5.84
C ALA A 82 -14.06 -0.59 -7.12
N ALA A 83 -13.00 -0.40 -7.93
CA ALA A 83 -12.77 -1.20 -9.13
C ALA A 83 -12.55 -2.69 -8.80
N THR A 84 -11.74 -2.99 -7.79
CA THR A 84 -11.51 -4.37 -7.32
C THR A 84 -12.79 -5.01 -6.81
N VAL A 85 -13.62 -4.29 -6.05
CA VAL A 85 -14.92 -4.78 -5.59
C VAL A 85 -15.86 -5.04 -6.78
N ALA A 86 -15.93 -4.10 -7.72
CA ALA A 86 -16.78 -4.24 -8.91
C ALA A 86 -16.36 -5.47 -9.73
N VAL A 87 -15.08 -5.60 -10.07
CA VAL A 87 -14.56 -6.75 -10.84
C VAL A 87 -14.74 -8.04 -10.05
N GLY A 88 -14.39 -8.05 -8.76
CA GLY A 88 -14.52 -9.22 -7.90
C GLY A 88 -15.97 -9.69 -7.74
N TRP A 89 -16.95 -8.78 -7.79
CA TRP A 89 -18.37 -9.15 -7.78
C TRP A 89 -18.77 -9.99 -9.00
N TRP A 90 -18.21 -9.70 -10.18
CA TRP A 90 -18.47 -10.43 -11.42
C TRP A 90 -17.65 -11.72 -11.54
N VAL A 91 -16.42 -11.73 -11.04
CA VAL A 91 -15.46 -12.82 -11.23
C VAL A 91 -15.53 -13.87 -10.13
N LEU A 92 -15.72 -13.47 -8.86
CA LEU A 92 -15.66 -14.37 -7.71
C LEU A 92 -16.98 -15.10 -7.45
N ALA A 93 -16.84 -16.31 -6.91
CA ALA A 93 -17.97 -17.09 -6.43
C ALA A 93 -18.68 -16.37 -5.27
N PRO A 94 -20.00 -16.59 -5.07
CA PRO A 94 -20.76 -15.88 -4.04
C PRO A 94 -20.20 -16.03 -2.61
N LEU A 95 -19.53 -17.15 -2.32
CA LEU A 95 -18.90 -17.40 -1.02
C LEU A 95 -17.71 -16.47 -0.78
N ASP A 96 -16.86 -16.26 -1.79
CA ASP A 96 -15.65 -15.44 -1.69
C ASP A 96 -15.93 -13.92 -1.65
N ARG A 97 -17.14 -13.49 -2.07
CA ARG A 97 -17.54 -12.08 -2.03
C ARG A 97 -17.60 -11.51 -0.62
N ARG A 98 -17.85 -12.35 0.40
CA ARG A 98 -17.85 -11.92 1.80
C ARG A 98 -16.45 -11.55 2.25
N ASP A 99 -15.45 -12.35 1.87
CA ASP A 99 -14.05 -12.05 2.15
C ASP A 99 -13.56 -10.82 1.40
N LEU A 100 -13.95 -10.68 0.13
CA LEU A 100 -13.67 -9.47 -0.65
C LEU A 100 -14.24 -8.20 0.03
N ALA A 101 -15.47 -8.26 0.54
CA ALA A 101 -16.08 -7.13 1.23
C ALA A 101 -15.32 -6.78 2.52
N ALA A 102 -14.91 -7.79 3.29
CA ALA A 102 -14.12 -7.59 4.50
C ALA A 102 -12.72 -7.03 4.19
N ASP A 103 -12.06 -7.48 3.11
CA ASP A 103 -10.81 -6.90 2.63
C ASP A 103 -10.97 -5.46 2.15
N ALA A 104 -12.05 -5.15 1.44
CA ALA A 104 -12.34 -3.79 1.00
C ALA A 104 -12.55 -2.84 2.18
N LEU A 105 -13.25 -3.28 3.22
CA LEU A 105 -13.43 -2.53 4.46
C LEU A 105 -12.08 -2.33 5.18
N ALA A 106 -11.32 -3.40 5.39
CA ALA A 106 -10.01 -3.33 6.04
C ALA A 106 -9.01 -2.47 5.25
N THR A 107 -9.07 -2.49 3.91
CA THR A 107 -8.26 -1.62 3.04
C THR A 107 -8.66 -0.16 3.21
N SER A 108 -9.96 0.13 3.29
CA SER A 108 -10.49 1.49 3.46
C SER A 108 -10.11 2.11 4.81
N THR A 109 -10.00 1.30 5.86
CA THR A 109 -9.52 1.72 7.18
C THR A 109 -8.00 1.63 7.34
N PHE A 110 -7.25 1.26 6.29
CA PHE A 110 -5.80 1.03 6.32
C PHE A 110 -5.36 -0.04 7.35
N THR A 111 -6.22 -1.02 7.63
CA THR A 111 -6.00 -2.13 8.56
C THR A 111 -5.87 -3.50 7.86
N VAL A 112 -5.82 -3.56 6.53
CA VAL A 112 -5.77 -4.82 5.77
C VAL A 112 -4.61 -5.73 6.19
N ASN A 113 -3.44 -5.18 6.51
CA ASN A 113 -2.30 -5.99 6.98
C ASN A 113 -2.58 -6.70 8.31
N LEU A 114 -3.41 -6.12 9.19
CA LEU A 114 -3.80 -6.77 10.45
C LEU A 114 -4.77 -7.92 10.20
N ARG A 115 -5.70 -7.75 9.26
CA ARG A 115 -6.62 -8.82 8.82
C ARG A 115 -5.85 -9.98 8.21
N LEU A 116 -4.93 -9.67 7.28
CA LEU A 116 -4.10 -10.69 6.63
C LEU A 116 -3.22 -11.42 7.64
N ALA A 117 -2.62 -10.72 8.61
CA ALA A 117 -1.86 -11.34 9.69
C ALA A 117 -2.72 -12.27 10.57
N ALA A 118 -3.95 -11.87 10.88
CA ALA A 118 -4.89 -12.71 11.62
C ALA A 118 -5.30 -13.97 10.83
N GLN A 119 -5.51 -13.85 9.51
CA GLN A 119 -5.81 -14.99 8.64
C GLN A 119 -4.61 -15.94 8.45
N GLN A 120 -3.39 -15.42 8.41
CA GLN A 120 -2.17 -16.24 8.38
C GLN A 120 -1.96 -17.02 9.69
N ALA A 121 -2.38 -16.48 10.83
CA ALA A 121 -2.34 -17.19 12.10
C ALA A 121 -3.31 -18.38 12.15
N ASP A 122 -4.40 -18.35 11.37
CA ASP A 122 -5.29 -19.50 11.18
C ASP A 122 -4.71 -20.52 10.18
N TYR A 123 -3.97 -20.09 9.15
CA TYR A 123 -3.28 -20.98 8.21
C TYR A 123 -2.25 -21.88 8.93
N LEU A 124 -1.49 -21.33 9.89
CA LEU A 124 -0.56 -22.10 10.73
C LEU A 124 -1.26 -22.97 11.79
N ARG A 125 -2.57 -22.80 12.01
CA ARG A 125 -3.38 -23.67 12.88
C ARG A 125 -4.08 -24.80 12.15
N ALA A 126 -4.24 -24.69 10.83
CA ALA A 126 -4.88 -25.73 10.01
C ALA A 126 -3.94 -26.93 9.72
N ASP A 127 -2.64 -26.79 9.97
CA ASP A 127 -1.60 -27.83 9.80
C ASP A 127 -1.17 -28.51 11.13
N LEU A 128 -1.97 -28.40 12.19
CA LEU A 128 -1.84 -29.17 13.45
C LEU A 128 -3.12 -29.98 13.71
#